data_AF-A0AAE1KXT4-F1
#
_entry.id   AF-A0AAE1KXT4-F1
#
_cell.length_a   1.000
_cell.length_b   1.000
_cell.length_c   1.000
_cell.angle_alpha   90.00
_cell.angle_beta   90.00
_cell.angle_gamma   90.00
#
_symmetry.space_group_name_H-M   'P 1'
#
loop_
_entity.id
_entity.type
_entity.pdbx_description
1 polymer ?
#
loop_
_entity_poly.entity_id
_entity_poly.type
_entity_poly.pdbx_seq_one_letter_code
_entity_poly.pdbx_strand_id
1 'polypeptide(L)'
;MLKEPDNSWGEDTKGIWSGLMGYLQREDVDMSTIAVPTASRLKAAKFFRAYPTAHVTIVSLRPQPLPRHLAFIRPFSSTVWALVMVSIVVWGVMLWLFQRMWSQVTGGPGIRVDTALLYIWGSVLGVQPKVPTSAVSGQVMVGSWLVYCLVIYTGFESELISHLTVNKARTRPPETLEDLVNADGWKWGIDSWLWTGVPLEYFTRHKDPVVVEIYKNLEVSRTLNKNFLLPD
;
A
#
# COMPACT_ATOMS: atom_id res chain seq x y z
N MET A 1 -1.87 -36.70 -28.85
CA MET A 1 -2.25 -36.06 -27.57
C MET A 1 -3.18 -37.02 -26.85
N LEU A 2 -2.64 -37.77 -25.88
CA LEU A 2 -3.47 -38.60 -25.02
C LEU A 2 -4.26 -37.66 -24.11
N LYS A 3 -5.58 -37.83 -24.10
CA LYS A 3 -6.49 -37.07 -23.25
C LYS A 3 -6.34 -37.62 -21.83
N GLU A 4 -5.81 -36.84 -20.90
CA GLU A 4 -5.76 -37.21 -19.48
C GLU A 4 -7.21 -37.45 -18.99
N PRO A 5 -7.59 -38.69 -18.64
CA PRO A 5 -8.95 -39.02 -18.21
C PRO A 5 -9.29 -38.40 -16.85
N ASP A 6 -8.28 -38.25 -15.98
CA ASP A 6 -8.38 -37.66 -14.65
C ASP A 6 -7.55 -36.38 -14.59
N ASN A 7 -8.20 -35.22 -14.51
CA ASN A 7 -7.56 -33.90 -14.37
C ASN A 7 -6.95 -33.73 -12.95
N SER A 8 -6.06 -34.65 -12.57
CA SER A 8 -5.48 -34.75 -11.24
C SER A 8 -4.00 -35.09 -11.30
N TRP A 9 -3.22 -34.50 -10.40
CA TRP A 9 -1.76 -34.68 -10.36
C TRP A 9 -1.33 -36.07 -9.91
N GLY A 10 -2.23 -36.81 -9.26
CA GLY A 10 -1.98 -38.14 -8.71
C GLY A 10 -1.64 -38.14 -7.23
N GLU A 11 -2.31 -39.04 -6.52
CA GLU A 11 -2.20 -39.30 -5.10
C GLU A 11 -1.79 -40.77 -4.88
N ASP A 12 -0.96 -41.00 -3.85
CA ASP A 12 -0.49 -42.33 -3.50
C ASP A 12 -1.50 -43.05 -2.59
N THR A 13 -2.14 -44.09 -3.10
CA THR A 13 -2.96 -45.00 -2.29
C THR A 13 -2.23 -46.33 -2.13
N LYS A 14 -1.36 -46.42 -1.11
CA LYS A 14 -0.62 -47.65 -0.74
C LYS A 14 0.22 -48.22 -1.89
N GLY A 15 0.91 -47.37 -2.64
CA GLY A 15 1.78 -47.75 -3.75
C GLY A 15 1.08 -47.77 -5.12
N ILE A 16 -0.23 -47.55 -5.17
CA ILE A 16 -0.98 -47.35 -6.41
C ILE A 16 -1.20 -45.86 -6.57
N TRP A 17 -0.61 -45.28 -7.62
CA TRP A 17 -0.79 -43.88 -7.96
C TRP A 17 -2.01 -43.67 -8.86
N SER A 18 -2.80 -42.65 -8.56
CA SER A 18 -3.86 -42.14 -9.44
C SER A 18 -3.35 -41.02 -10.34
N GLY A 19 -4.19 -40.51 -11.25
CA GLY A 19 -3.90 -39.33 -12.08
C GLY A 19 -2.62 -39.43 -12.91
N LEU A 20 -1.99 -38.28 -13.16
CA LEU A 20 -0.77 -38.18 -13.98
C LEU A 20 0.35 -39.13 -13.51
N MET A 21 0.58 -39.24 -12.19
CA MET A 21 1.60 -40.14 -11.65
C MET A 21 1.25 -41.62 -11.87
N GLY A 22 -0.04 -41.99 -11.86
CA GLY A 22 -0.51 -43.33 -12.15
C GLY A 22 -0.21 -43.75 -13.60
N TYR A 23 -0.44 -42.85 -14.55
CA TYR A 23 -0.12 -43.11 -15.97
C TYR A 23 1.38 -43.27 -16.20
N LEU A 24 2.21 -42.48 -15.52
CA LEU A 24 3.67 -42.64 -15.55
C LEU A 24 4.12 -43.96 -14.90
N GLN A 25 3.45 -44.39 -13.83
CA GLN A 25 3.77 -45.65 -13.15
C GLN A 25 3.42 -46.87 -14.00
N ARG A 26 2.36 -46.80 -14.81
CA ARG A 26 1.88 -47.89 -15.68
C ARG A 26 2.54 -47.92 -17.06
N GLU A 27 3.42 -46.96 -17.36
CA GLU A 27 4.02 -46.77 -18.68
C GLU A 27 2.98 -46.50 -19.79
N ASP A 28 1.80 -45.98 -19.43
CA ASP A 28 0.78 -45.53 -20.39
C ASP A 28 1.18 -44.20 -21.07
N VAL A 29 2.13 -43.47 -20.47
CA VAL A 29 2.69 -42.21 -20.96
C VAL A 29 4.21 -42.27 -20.83
N ASP A 30 4.94 -41.98 -21.92
CA ASP A 30 6.40 -42.07 -21.96
C ASP A 30 7.10 -41.00 -21.11
N MET A 31 6.57 -39.77 -21.07
CA MET A 31 7.14 -38.67 -20.29
C MET A 31 6.10 -37.58 -19.94
N SER A 32 6.33 -36.90 -18.81
CA SER A 32 5.60 -35.69 -18.43
C SER A 32 6.57 -34.53 -18.21
N THR A 33 6.22 -33.35 -18.72
CA THR A 33 6.99 -32.11 -18.54
C THR A 33 6.50 -31.26 -17.37
N ILE A 34 5.33 -31.59 -16.81
CA ILE A 34 4.64 -30.77 -15.81
C ILE A 34 4.72 -31.35 -14.39
N ALA A 35 5.08 -32.64 -14.26
CA ALA A 35 5.19 -33.29 -12.96
C ALA A 35 6.35 -32.71 -12.14
N VAL A 36 6.04 -32.25 -10.92
CA VAL A 36 7.04 -31.74 -9.97
C VAL A 36 7.53 -32.89 -9.07
N PRO A 37 8.86 -33.01 -8.85
CA PRO A 37 9.41 -34.04 -7.99
C PRO A 37 9.03 -33.81 -6.53
N THR A 38 8.58 -34.87 -5.87
CA THR A 38 8.34 -34.89 -4.41
C THR A 38 8.88 -36.20 -3.86
N ALA A 39 9.16 -36.28 -2.56
CA ALA A 39 9.82 -37.47 -2.01
C ALA A 39 8.98 -38.74 -2.17
N SER A 40 7.65 -38.61 -2.19
CA SER A 40 6.72 -39.71 -2.47
C SER A 40 6.77 -40.10 -3.96
N ARG A 41 6.74 -39.11 -4.88
CA ARG A 41 6.73 -39.31 -6.34
C ARG A 41 8.05 -39.86 -6.90
N LEU A 42 9.18 -39.54 -6.28
CA LEU A 42 10.50 -40.07 -6.64
C LEU A 42 10.59 -41.60 -6.47
N LYS A 43 9.71 -42.22 -5.69
CA LYS A 43 9.61 -43.68 -5.58
C LYS A 43 8.85 -44.32 -6.74
N ALA A 44 7.99 -43.55 -7.41
CA ALA A 44 7.10 -44.04 -8.46
C ALA A 44 7.60 -43.75 -9.88
N ALA A 45 8.34 -42.65 -10.07
CA ALA A 45 8.88 -42.26 -11.37
C ALA A 45 10.28 -41.65 -11.25
N LYS A 46 11.05 -41.73 -12.34
CA LYS A 46 12.37 -41.09 -12.46
C LYS A 46 12.21 -39.66 -12.98
N PHE A 47 12.77 -38.70 -12.26
CA PHE A 47 12.76 -37.29 -12.64
C PHE A 47 14.14 -36.86 -13.15
N PHE A 48 14.16 -35.87 -14.04
CA PHE A 48 15.41 -35.25 -14.48
C PHE A 48 16.11 -34.55 -13.30
N ARG A 49 17.45 -34.54 -13.34
CA ARG A 49 18.28 -33.93 -12.28
C ARG A 49 18.13 -32.41 -12.22
N ALA A 50 17.84 -31.77 -13.35
CA ALA A 50 17.52 -30.36 -13.43
C ALA A 50 16.00 -30.19 -13.47
N TYR A 51 15.43 -29.68 -12.38
CA TYR A 51 14.02 -29.31 -12.28
C TYR A 51 13.90 -27.85 -11.83
N PRO A 52 12.86 -27.13 -12.26
CA PRO A 52 12.63 -25.77 -11.81
C PRO A 52 12.34 -25.77 -10.30
N THR A 53 12.88 -24.78 -9.58
CA THR A 53 12.56 -24.56 -8.17
C THR A 53 11.12 -24.05 -8.05
N ALA A 54 10.26 -24.85 -7.43
CA ALA A 54 8.90 -24.45 -7.11
C ALA A 54 8.89 -23.69 -5.78
N HIS A 55 8.25 -22.52 -5.76
CA HIS A 55 8.06 -21.72 -4.55
C HIS A 55 6.57 -21.65 -4.22
N VAL A 56 6.24 -21.72 -2.93
CA VAL A 56 4.89 -21.43 -2.44
C VAL A 56 4.78 -19.92 -2.32
N THR A 57 3.84 -19.33 -3.05
CA THR A 57 3.61 -17.88 -3.06
C THR A 57 2.19 -17.59 -2.60
N ILE A 58 2.04 -16.60 -1.73
CA ILE A 58 0.73 -16.08 -1.33
C ILE A 58 0.24 -15.11 -2.41
N VAL A 59 -0.99 -15.29 -2.85
CA VAL A 59 -1.64 -14.36 -3.79
C VAL A 59 -2.82 -13.72 -3.08
N SER A 60 -2.82 -12.39 -3.01
CA SER A 60 -3.90 -11.59 -2.45
C SER A 60 -4.46 -10.63 -3.49
N LEU A 61 -5.69 -10.15 -3.28
CA LEU A 61 -6.27 -9.11 -4.13
C LEU A 61 -5.50 -7.81 -3.97
N ARG A 62 -5.37 -7.09 -5.09
CA ARG A 62 -4.82 -5.73 -5.06
C ARG A 62 -5.70 -4.88 -4.13
N PRO A 63 -5.13 -4.30 -3.07
CA PRO A 63 -5.89 -3.47 -2.14
C PRO A 63 -6.43 -2.24 -2.88
N GLN A 64 -7.70 -1.89 -2.59
CA GLN A 64 -8.32 -0.73 -3.21
C GLN A 64 -7.65 0.56 -2.73
N PRO A 65 -7.42 1.54 -3.63
CA PRO A 65 -6.94 2.85 -3.23
C PRO A 65 -7.97 3.54 -2.34
N LEU A 66 -7.51 4.28 -1.34
CA LEU A 66 -8.40 5.00 -0.43
C LEU A 66 -9.23 6.05 -1.19
N PRO A 67 -10.39 6.44 -0.64
CA PRO A 67 -11.25 7.43 -1.28
C PRO A 67 -10.52 8.75 -1.55
N ARG A 68 -10.55 9.16 -2.82
CA ARG A 68 -9.75 10.26 -3.41
C ARG A 68 -10.08 11.65 -2.85
N HIS A 69 -11.22 11.83 -2.19
CA HIS A 69 -11.71 13.15 -1.78
C HIS A 69 -10.95 13.75 -0.58
N LEU A 70 -10.45 12.93 0.35
CA LEU A 70 -9.60 13.41 1.47
C LEU A 70 -8.10 13.33 1.17
N ALA A 71 -7.71 12.78 0.02
CA ALA A 71 -6.30 12.59 -0.35
C ALA A 71 -5.55 13.93 -0.50
N PHE A 72 -6.25 15.03 -0.79
CA PHE A 72 -5.65 16.34 -0.99
C PHE A 72 -5.26 17.06 0.31
N ILE A 73 -5.99 16.82 1.41
CA ILE A 73 -5.76 17.49 2.71
C ILE A 73 -4.88 16.63 3.64
N ARG A 74 -4.84 15.32 3.39
CA ARG A 74 -4.09 14.33 4.15
C ARG A 74 -2.55 14.43 4.12
N PRO A 75 -1.86 15.05 3.13
CA PRO A 75 -0.40 15.10 3.15
C PRO A 75 0.11 15.74 4.45
N PHE A 76 -0.52 16.85 4.85
CA PHE A 76 -0.23 17.49 6.11
C PHE A 76 -0.96 16.85 7.28
N SER A 77 -0.18 16.46 8.29
CA SER A 77 -0.70 16.10 9.61
C SER A 77 -1.52 17.25 10.21
N SER A 78 -2.53 16.93 11.02
CA SER A 78 -3.34 17.91 11.75
C SER A 78 -2.49 18.89 12.57
N THR A 79 -1.32 18.46 13.05
CA THR A 79 -0.35 19.30 13.75
C THR A 79 0.23 20.40 12.85
N VAL A 80 0.55 20.08 11.59
CA VAL A 80 1.14 21.06 10.66
C VAL A 80 0.10 22.10 10.25
N TRP A 81 -1.13 21.67 10.00
CA TRP A 81 -2.24 22.58 9.75
C TRP A 81 -2.46 23.57 10.91
N ALA A 82 -2.39 23.09 12.16
CA ALA A 82 -2.46 23.96 13.32
C ALA A 82 -1.31 24.98 13.36
N LEU A 83 -0.07 24.56 13.06
CA LEU A 83 1.09 25.45 12.99
C LEU A 83 0.97 26.51 11.90
N VAL A 84 0.44 26.15 10.72
CA VAL A 84 0.18 27.10 9.61
C VAL A 84 -0.89 28.12 10.01
N MET A 85 -1.96 27.71 10.67
CA MET A 85 -2.99 28.64 11.16
C MET A 85 -2.43 29.60 12.21
N VAL A 86 -1.62 29.10 13.14
CA VAL A 86 -0.95 29.93 14.16
C VAL A 86 0.02 30.93 13.50
N SER A 87 0.81 30.50 12.51
CA SER A 87 1.76 31.38 11.85
C SER A 87 1.07 32.52 11.10
N ILE A 88 -0.05 32.25 10.41
CA ILE A 88 -0.86 33.29 9.74
C ILE A 88 -1.31 34.36 10.74
N VAL A 89 -1.76 33.96 11.93
CA VAL A 89 -2.19 34.91 12.98
C VAL A 89 -1.01 35.72 13.51
N VAL A 90 0.14 35.09 13.77
CA VAL A 90 1.35 35.77 14.28
C VAL A 90 1.84 36.83 13.28
N TRP A 91 1.98 36.46 12.01
CA TRP A 91 2.38 37.41 10.96
C TRP A 91 1.31 38.47 10.70
N GLY A 92 0.03 38.11 10.85
CA GLY A 92 -1.14 39.00 10.92
C GLY A 92 -0.94 40.17 11.88
N VAL A 93 -0.68 39.81 13.12
CA VAL A 93 -0.49 40.76 14.22
C VAL A 93 0.79 41.56 14.03
N MET A 94 1.88 40.95 13.57
CA MET A 94 3.14 41.65 13.29
C MET A 94 2.96 42.73 12.24
N LEU A 95 2.30 42.42 11.12
CA LEU A 95 2.04 43.39 10.05
C LEU A 95 1.18 44.56 10.53
N TRP A 96 0.16 44.27 11.34
CA TRP A 96 -0.67 45.30 11.95
C TRP A 96 0.11 46.21 12.92
N LEU A 97 0.94 45.63 13.80
CA LEU A 97 1.76 46.40 14.74
C LEU A 97 2.72 47.34 14.01
N PHE A 98 3.39 46.84 12.97
CA PHE A 98 4.30 47.65 12.15
C PHE A 98 3.58 48.78 11.41
N GLN A 99 2.39 48.52 10.85
CA GLN A 99 1.61 49.58 10.19
C GLN A 99 1.10 50.62 11.19
N ARG A 100 0.74 50.20 12.40
CA ARG A 100 0.35 51.11 13.48
C ARG A 100 1.52 51.99 13.94
N MET A 101 2.71 51.42 14.14
CA MET A 101 3.91 52.19 14.48
C MET A 101 4.28 53.17 13.36
N TRP A 102 4.18 52.74 12.11
CA TRP A 102 4.44 53.62 10.96
C TRP A 102 3.47 54.80 10.91
N SER A 103 2.18 54.55 11.07
CA SER A 103 1.13 55.59 11.10
C SER A 103 1.35 56.60 12.24
N GLN A 104 1.82 56.15 13.41
CA GLN A 104 2.16 57.04 14.53
C GLN A 104 3.39 57.93 14.25
N VAL A 105 4.36 57.44 13.48
CA VAL A 105 5.60 58.19 13.18
C VAL A 105 5.45 59.15 11.99
N THR A 106 4.70 58.76 10.96
CA THR A 106 4.57 59.55 9.71
C THR A 106 3.23 60.27 9.55
N GLY A 107 2.27 60.06 10.46
CA GLY A 107 0.93 60.67 10.36
C GLY A 107 0.10 60.18 9.18
N GLY A 108 0.53 59.11 8.50
CA GLY A 108 -0.17 58.52 7.35
C GLY A 108 -1.44 57.75 7.76
N PRO A 109 -2.36 57.48 6.81
CA PRO A 109 -3.59 56.75 7.08
C PRO A 109 -3.28 55.36 7.65
N GLY A 110 -3.74 55.10 8.86
CA GLY A 110 -3.64 53.79 9.50
C GLY A 110 -4.49 52.77 8.76
N ILE A 111 -3.92 51.60 8.48
CA ILE A 111 -4.63 50.50 7.82
C ILE A 111 -5.40 49.71 8.88
N ARG A 112 -6.62 49.31 8.55
CA ARG A 112 -7.47 48.50 9.43
C ARG A 112 -6.96 47.06 9.47
N VAL A 113 -7.20 46.39 10.61
CA VAL A 113 -6.76 45.01 10.91
C VAL A 113 -7.30 44.01 9.88
N ASP A 114 -8.52 44.22 9.40
CA ASP A 114 -9.20 43.42 8.38
C ASP A 114 -8.43 43.40 7.06
N THR A 115 -7.92 44.55 6.63
CA THR A 115 -7.20 44.73 5.37
C THR A 115 -5.80 44.11 5.45
N ALA A 116 -5.16 44.20 6.62
CA ALA A 116 -3.88 43.55 6.90
C ALA A 116 -4.01 42.01 6.91
N LEU A 117 -5.06 41.47 7.54
CA LEU A 117 -5.34 40.04 7.55
C LEU A 117 -5.70 39.52 6.15
N LEU A 118 -6.52 40.26 5.39
CA LEU A 118 -6.84 39.92 4.00
C LEU A 118 -5.60 39.95 3.09
N TYR A 119 -4.64 40.85 3.35
CA TYR A 119 -3.37 40.88 2.62
C TYR A 119 -2.52 39.63 2.89
N ILE A 120 -2.43 39.23 4.16
CA ILE A 120 -1.68 38.04 4.57
C ILE A 120 -2.35 36.77 4.07
N TRP A 121 -3.67 36.71 4.10
CA TRP A 121 -4.43 35.62 3.49
C TRP A 121 -4.25 35.56 1.97
N GLY A 122 -4.35 36.70 1.27
CA GLY A 122 -4.18 36.78 -0.18
C GLY A 122 -2.77 36.38 -0.64
N SER A 123 -1.74 36.79 0.11
CA SER A 123 -0.35 36.42 -0.20
C SER A 123 -0.08 34.91 -0.02
N VAL A 124 -0.77 34.22 0.90
CA VAL A 124 -0.73 32.75 0.99
C VAL A 124 -1.35 32.10 -0.26
N LEU A 125 -2.41 32.68 -0.80
CA LEU A 125 -3.08 32.22 -2.02
C LEU A 125 -2.37 32.62 -3.31
N GLY A 126 -1.22 33.30 -3.23
CA GLY A 126 -0.49 33.81 -4.40
C GLY A 126 -1.14 35.02 -5.08
N VAL A 127 -2.24 35.55 -4.53
CA VAL A 127 -2.94 36.75 -5.03
C VAL A 127 -2.56 37.91 -4.13
N GLN A 128 -1.53 38.66 -4.50
CA GLN A 128 -1.11 39.82 -3.72
C GLN A 128 -2.01 41.03 -4.02
N PRO A 129 -2.78 41.55 -3.04
CA PRO A 129 -3.40 42.85 -3.18
C PRO A 129 -2.33 43.95 -3.29
N LYS A 130 -2.68 45.11 -3.82
CA LYS A 130 -1.75 46.25 -3.89
C LYS A 130 -1.26 46.61 -2.49
N VAL A 131 0.06 46.56 -2.30
CA VAL A 131 0.74 46.95 -1.06
C VAL A 131 0.49 48.44 -0.77
N PRO A 132 0.04 48.81 0.45
CA PRO A 132 -0.14 50.23 0.78
C PRO A 132 1.13 50.91 1.30
N THR A 133 2.20 50.18 1.59
CA THR A 133 3.32 50.73 2.38
C THR A 133 4.49 51.18 1.52
N SER A 134 4.77 52.50 1.50
CA SER A 134 5.95 53.10 0.86
C SER A 134 7.25 52.94 1.69
N ALA A 135 7.15 52.38 2.90
CA ALA A 135 8.26 52.19 3.82
C ALA A 135 9.16 51.00 3.45
N VAL A 136 10.48 51.20 3.44
CA VAL A 136 11.48 50.13 3.21
C VAL A 136 11.37 49.00 4.24
N SER A 137 11.11 49.33 5.52
CA SER A 137 10.93 48.33 6.59
C SER A 137 9.70 47.44 6.38
N GLY A 138 8.60 48.01 5.88
CA GLY A 138 7.39 47.27 5.52
C GLY A 138 7.62 46.31 4.36
N GLN A 139 8.40 46.74 3.35
CA GLN A 139 8.76 45.90 2.21
C GLN A 139 9.64 44.71 2.60
N VAL A 140 10.62 44.90 3.49
CA VAL A 140 11.48 43.80 3.98
C VAL A 140 10.66 42.76 4.76
N MET A 141 9.70 43.21 5.58
CA MET A 141 8.82 42.30 6.32
C MET A 141 7.85 41.53 5.41
N VAL A 142 7.30 42.20 4.39
CA VAL A 142 6.49 41.51 3.36
C VAL A 142 7.36 40.51 2.60
N GLY A 143 8.60 40.87 2.26
CA GLY A 143 9.55 39.97 1.62
C GLY A 143 9.84 38.72 2.45
N SER A 144 10.08 38.85 3.75
CA SER A 144 10.31 37.68 4.62
C SER A 144 9.07 36.81 4.78
N TRP A 145 7.87 37.40 4.82
CA TRP A 145 6.61 36.65 4.78
C TRP A 145 6.44 35.87 3.47
N LEU A 146 6.76 36.47 2.33
CA LEU A 146 6.68 35.79 1.03
C LEU A 146 7.65 34.60 0.93
N VAL A 147 8.86 34.74 1.49
CA VAL A 147 9.81 33.62 1.58
C VAL A 147 9.24 32.50 2.46
N TYR A 148 8.61 32.83 3.59
CA TYR A 148 7.94 31.85 4.43
C TYR A 148 6.82 31.11 3.68
N CYS A 149 5.96 31.84 2.97
CA CYS A 149 4.90 31.24 2.13
C CYS A 149 5.48 30.31 1.06
N LEU A 150 6.58 30.70 0.42
CA LEU A 150 7.27 29.88 -0.58
C LEU A 150 7.78 28.56 0.00
N VAL A 151 8.38 28.58 1.19
CA VAL A 151 8.85 27.37 1.89
C VAL A 151 7.69 26.44 2.23
N ILE A 152 6.57 26.96 2.73
CA ILE A 152 5.40 26.13 3.04
C ILE A 152 4.76 25.56 1.77
N TYR A 153 4.65 26.37 0.71
CA TYR A 153 4.08 25.95 -0.57
C TYR A 153 4.90 24.82 -1.21
N THR A 154 6.22 25.00 -1.29
CA THR A 154 7.13 23.97 -1.85
C THR A 154 7.13 22.70 -1.01
N GLY A 155 7.08 22.82 0.32
CA GLY A 155 6.92 21.66 1.21
C GLY A 155 5.62 20.91 0.96
N PHE A 156 4.50 21.63 0.85
CA PHE A 156 3.19 21.05 0.55
C PHE A 156 3.18 20.30 -0.79
N GLU A 157 3.71 20.93 -1.84
CA GLU A 157 3.80 20.32 -3.16
C GLU A 157 4.62 19.02 -3.11
N SER A 158 5.74 19.01 -2.39
CA SER A 158 6.61 17.83 -2.27
C SER A 158 5.93 16.66 -1.54
N GLU A 159 5.22 16.92 -0.44
CA GLU A 159 4.48 15.89 0.30
C GLU A 159 3.28 15.39 -0.50
N LEU A 160 2.61 16.29 -1.24
CA LEU A 160 1.50 15.92 -2.12
C LEU A 160 1.97 14.98 -3.24
N ILE A 161 3.07 15.32 -3.92
CA ILE A 161 3.66 14.46 -4.96
C ILE A 161 4.09 13.11 -4.38
N SER A 162 4.74 13.10 -3.22
CA SER A 162 5.12 11.86 -2.52
C SER A 162 3.91 10.99 -2.18
N HIS A 163 2.83 11.60 -1.70
CA HIS A 163 1.59 10.89 -1.37
C HIS A 163 0.89 10.34 -2.62
N LEU A 164 0.96 11.03 -3.75
CA LEU A 164 0.34 10.59 -5.01
C LEU A 164 1.17 9.52 -5.73
N THR A 165 2.49 9.54 -5.57
CA THR A 165 3.39 8.52 -6.15
C THR A 165 3.33 7.22 -5.34
N VAL A 166 3.25 7.31 -4.01
CA VAL A 166 3.08 6.15 -3.14
C VAL A 166 1.59 5.90 -2.95
N ASN A 167 1.01 5.04 -3.78
CA ASN A 167 -0.34 4.50 -3.57
C ASN A 167 -0.37 3.67 -2.28
N LYS A 168 -0.50 4.31 -1.12
CA LYS A 168 -0.70 3.63 0.16
C LYS A 168 -2.06 2.95 0.10
N ALA A 169 -2.01 1.65 -0.15
CA ALA A 169 -3.12 0.73 0.00
C ALA A 169 -3.78 0.87 1.39
N ARG A 170 -5.10 0.70 1.48
CA ARG A 170 -5.85 0.75 2.75
C ARG A 170 -5.40 -0.31 3.74
N THR A 171 -4.91 -1.43 3.22
CA THR A 171 -4.38 -2.55 3.97
C THR A 171 -3.07 -2.96 3.32
N ARG A 172 -2.02 -3.12 4.14
CA ARG A 172 -0.78 -3.74 3.68
C ARG A 172 -1.09 -5.22 3.44
N PRO A 173 -0.91 -5.74 2.21
CA PRO A 173 -1.06 -7.17 1.98
C PRO A 173 0.00 -7.91 2.81
N PRO A 174 -0.33 -9.08 3.38
CA PRO A 174 0.66 -9.88 4.11
C PRO A 174 1.78 -10.28 3.16
N GLU A 175 3.01 -9.94 3.53
CA GLU A 175 4.21 -10.23 2.74
C GLU A 175 4.86 -11.55 3.18
N THR A 176 4.61 -11.96 4.43
CA THR A 176 5.14 -13.18 5.03
C THR A 176 4.04 -14.08 5.57
N LEU A 177 4.37 -15.36 5.80
CA LEU A 177 3.46 -16.31 6.45
C LEU A 177 3.18 -15.91 7.91
N GLU A 178 4.15 -15.30 8.58
CA GLU A 178 4.00 -14.76 9.93
C GLU A 178 3.00 -13.60 9.95
N ASP A 179 3.12 -12.68 8.99
CA ASP A 179 2.15 -11.58 8.83
C ASP A 179 0.75 -12.13 8.54
N LEU A 180 0.64 -13.22 7.79
CA LEU A 180 -0.65 -13.84 7.50
C LEU A 180 -1.31 -14.42 8.75
N VAL A 181 -0.55 -15.06 9.64
CA VAL A 181 -1.07 -15.64 10.90
C VAL A 181 -1.43 -14.53 11.90
N ASN A 182 -0.64 -13.46 11.95
CA ASN A 182 -0.86 -12.34 12.87
C ASN A 182 -1.92 -11.34 12.38
N ALA A 183 -2.27 -11.36 11.09
CA ALA A 183 -3.21 -10.39 10.54
C ALA A 183 -4.67 -10.79 10.82
N ASP A 184 -5.27 -10.11 11.79
CA ASP A 184 -6.70 -10.26 12.10
C ASP A 184 -7.59 -9.89 10.90
N GLY A 185 -8.53 -10.78 10.57
CA GLY A 185 -9.56 -10.55 9.54
C GLY A 185 -9.22 -11.08 8.13
N TRP A 186 -8.04 -11.68 7.93
CA TRP A 186 -7.72 -12.37 6.68
C TRP A 186 -8.16 -13.82 6.71
N LYS A 187 -8.81 -14.26 5.63
CA LYS A 187 -9.09 -15.68 5.39
C LYS A 187 -8.14 -16.17 4.31
N TRP A 188 -7.63 -17.38 4.47
CA TRP A 188 -6.78 -18.03 3.46
C TRP A 188 -7.36 -19.38 3.08
N GLY A 189 -7.13 -19.74 1.83
CA GLY A 189 -7.60 -20.99 1.29
C GLY A 189 -6.82 -21.37 0.05
N ILE A 190 -6.98 -22.63 -0.33
CA ILE A 190 -6.38 -23.18 -1.55
C ILE A 190 -7.49 -23.77 -2.41
N ASP A 191 -7.28 -23.71 -3.72
CA ASP A 191 -8.19 -24.33 -4.66
C ASP A 191 -8.14 -25.86 -4.53
N SER A 192 -9.31 -26.51 -4.58
CA SER A 192 -9.47 -27.95 -4.38
C SER A 192 -8.62 -28.80 -5.34
N TRP A 193 -8.36 -28.33 -6.56
CA TRP A 193 -7.53 -29.08 -7.52
C TRP A 193 -6.02 -28.97 -7.21
N LEU A 194 -5.59 -27.87 -6.59
CA LEU A 194 -4.23 -27.67 -6.09
C LEU A 194 -3.97 -28.41 -4.79
N TRP A 195 -5.02 -28.78 -4.07
CA TRP A 195 -4.95 -29.53 -2.82
C TRP A 195 -4.60 -31.02 -3.01
N THR A 196 -3.67 -31.33 -3.93
CA THR A 196 -3.18 -32.68 -4.19
C THR A 196 -1.68 -32.68 -4.47
N GLY A 197 -0.97 -33.71 -4.01
CA GLY A 197 0.47 -33.85 -4.25
C GLY A 197 1.33 -32.83 -3.50
N VAL A 198 1.91 -31.86 -4.21
CA VAL A 198 2.98 -30.99 -3.68
C VAL A 198 2.52 -30.10 -2.53
N PRO A 199 1.41 -29.32 -2.62
CA PRO A 199 0.99 -28.47 -1.51
C PRO A 199 0.62 -29.28 -0.28
N LEU A 200 -0.09 -30.40 -0.47
CA LEU A 200 -0.45 -31.30 0.63
C LEU A 200 0.79 -31.89 1.31
N GLU A 201 1.78 -32.36 0.54
CA GLU A 201 3.04 -32.89 1.08
C GLU A 201 3.87 -31.79 1.79
N TYR A 202 3.81 -30.55 1.31
CA TYR A 202 4.46 -29.40 1.94
C TYR A 202 3.88 -29.12 3.33
N PHE A 203 2.56 -28.92 3.44
CA PHE A 203 1.92 -28.58 4.72
C PHE A 203 1.93 -29.74 5.72
N THR A 204 1.88 -30.99 5.25
CA THR A 204 1.90 -32.18 6.14
C THR A 204 3.29 -32.51 6.66
N ARG A 205 4.36 -32.23 5.90
CA ARG A 205 5.73 -32.56 6.30
C ARG A 205 6.45 -31.42 7.03
N HIS A 206 6.05 -30.18 6.82
CA HIS A 206 6.67 -29.05 7.51
C HIS A 206 6.31 -29.02 9.00
N LYS A 207 7.32 -28.72 9.83
CA LYS A 207 7.22 -28.68 11.30
C LYS A 207 7.20 -27.26 11.87
N ASP A 208 7.29 -26.25 11.00
CA ASP A 208 7.27 -24.86 11.41
C ASP A 208 5.91 -24.54 12.06
N PRO A 209 5.88 -23.98 13.28
CA PRO A 209 4.63 -23.64 13.96
C PRO A 209 3.73 -22.73 13.12
N VAL A 210 4.29 -21.81 12.33
CA VAL A 210 3.52 -20.89 11.47
C VAL A 210 2.79 -21.65 10.37
N VAL A 211 3.50 -22.57 9.70
CA VAL A 211 2.95 -23.39 8.61
C VAL A 211 1.88 -24.36 9.12
N VAL A 212 2.09 -24.92 10.31
CA VAL A 212 1.12 -25.81 10.97
C VAL A 212 -0.14 -25.04 11.36
N GLU A 213 -0.02 -23.80 11.83
CA GLU A 213 -1.18 -22.98 12.18
C GLU A 213 -1.98 -22.57 10.93
N ILE A 214 -1.27 -22.19 9.86
CA ILE A 214 -1.91 -21.94 8.55
C ILE A 214 -2.66 -23.19 8.08
N TYR A 215 -2.04 -24.37 8.19
CA TYR A 215 -2.63 -25.64 7.78
C TYR A 215 -3.94 -25.96 8.52
N LYS A 216 -4.01 -25.69 9.83
CA LYS A 216 -5.24 -25.94 10.62
C LYS A 216 -6.41 -25.07 10.19
N ASN A 217 -6.13 -23.81 9.84
CA ASN A 217 -7.15 -22.81 9.52
C ASN A 217 -7.34 -22.64 7.99
N LEU A 218 -6.76 -23.54 7.19
CA LEU A 218 -6.81 -23.47 5.74
C LEU A 218 -8.15 -24.00 5.21
N GLU A 219 -8.89 -23.15 4.50
CA GLU A 219 -10.13 -23.56 3.83
C GLU A 219 -9.85 -24.10 2.41
N VAL A 220 -10.29 -25.32 2.12
CA VAL A 220 -10.20 -25.90 0.77
C VAL A 220 -11.52 -25.66 0.05
N SER A 221 -11.51 -24.82 -0.98
CA SER A 221 -12.71 -24.50 -1.76
C SER A 221 -12.56 -24.90 -3.22
N ARG A 222 -13.63 -25.43 -3.81
CA ARG A 222 -13.70 -25.84 -5.22
C ARG A 222 -13.71 -24.67 -6.21
N THR A 223 -13.98 -23.47 -5.69
CA THR A 223 -13.87 -22.21 -6.39
C THR A 223 -13.47 -21.17 -5.37
N LEU A 224 -12.23 -20.68 -5.44
CA LEU A 224 -11.86 -19.40 -4.83
C LEU A 224 -12.59 -18.30 -5.63
N ASN A 225 -13.91 -18.22 -5.45
CA ASN A 225 -14.75 -17.25 -6.15
C ASN A 225 -14.36 -15.84 -5.68
N LYS A 226 -14.62 -14.80 -6.49
CA LYS A 226 -14.31 -13.41 -6.10
C LYS A 226 -14.87 -13.03 -4.72
N ASN A 227 -15.96 -13.68 -4.32
CA ASN A 227 -16.65 -13.52 -3.03
C ASN A 227 -15.90 -14.15 -1.83
N PHE A 228 -14.93 -15.05 -2.04
CA PHE A 228 -14.06 -15.54 -0.97
C PHE A 228 -12.97 -14.52 -0.61
N LEU A 229 -12.55 -13.73 -1.59
CA LEU A 229 -11.48 -12.73 -1.45
C LEU A 229 -12.00 -11.35 -1.04
N LEU A 230 -13.31 -11.14 -1.07
CA LEU A 230 -13.98 -9.90 -0.66
C LEU A 230 -14.86 -10.23 0.54
N PRO A 231 -14.58 -9.72 1.75
CA PRO A 231 -15.61 -9.69 2.78
C PRO A 231 -16.76 -8.79 2.31
N ASP A 232 -17.99 -9.13 2.73
CA ASP A 232 -19.18 -8.29 2.52
C ASP A 232 -18.99 -6.86 3.05
#